data_AF-A0AAW2TIJ0-F1
#
_entry.id   AF-A0AAW2TIJ0-F1
#
_cell.length_a   1.000
_cell.length_b   1.000
_cell.length_c   1.000
_cell.angle_alpha   90.00
_cell.angle_beta   90.00
_cell.angle_gamma   90.00
#
_symmetry.space_group_name_H-M   'P 1'
#
loop_
_entity.id
_entity.type
_entity.pdbx_description
1 polymer ?
#
loop_
_entity_poly.entity_id
_entity_poly.type
_entity_poly.pdbx_seq_one_letter_code
_entity_poly.pdbx_strand_id
1 'polypeptide(L)' 'MADKLPVNCWTTAIAEYDGTTDPQEHLSRFENAVLLHRFTDGIKCRVFVTTFARAAQQ' A
#
# COMPACT_ATOMS: atom_id res chain seq x y z
N MET A 1 17.57 -13.18 -4.41
CA MET A 1 17.41 -11.90 -5.13
C MET A 1 16.38 -11.03 -4.41
N ALA A 2 16.86 -10.12 -3.55
CA ALA A 2 15.99 -9.16 -2.86
C ALA A 2 15.72 -8.01 -3.84
N ASP A 3 14.54 -8.03 -4.45
CA ASP A 3 14.01 -6.88 -5.17
C ASP A 3 13.93 -5.71 -4.19
N LYS A 4 14.86 -4.75 -4.33
CA LYS A 4 14.93 -3.57 -3.47
C LYS A 4 13.83 -2.62 -3.92
N LEU A 5 12.68 -2.73 -3.27
CA LEU A 5 11.61 -1.74 -3.29
C LEU A 5 12.20 -0.33 -3.14
N PRO A 6 12.00 0.62 -4.07
CA PRO A 6 12.28 2.03 -3.84
C PRO A 6 11.48 2.50 -2.62
N VAL A 7 12.21 2.68 -1.52
CA VAL A 7 11.73 2.91 -0.17
C VAL A 7 11.18 4.33 0.01
N ASN A 8 10.10 4.71 -0.70
CA ASN A 8 9.29 5.91 -0.42
C ASN A 8 8.28 6.26 -1.53
N CYS A 9 8.41 5.72 -2.75
CA CYS A 9 7.64 6.19 -3.91
C CYS A 9 6.12 5.94 -3.78
N TRP A 10 5.72 4.95 -2.99
CA TRP A 10 4.34 4.48 -2.88
C TRP A 10 3.62 4.94 -1.61
N THR A 11 4.37 5.27 -0.55
CA THR A 11 3.81 5.82 0.69
C THR A 11 3.17 7.19 0.50
N THR A 12 3.58 7.95 -0.52
CA THR A 12 2.92 9.21 -0.89
C THR A 12 1.76 9.01 -1.86
N ALA A 13 1.72 7.90 -2.60
CA ALA A 13 0.70 7.61 -3.60
C ALA A 13 -0.53 6.92 -3.00
N ILE A 14 -0.36 6.15 -1.93
CA ILE A 14 -1.45 5.43 -1.24
C ILE A 14 -1.59 6.05 0.14
N ALA A 15 -2.71 6.74 0.37
CA ALA A 15 -3.02 7.33 1.67
C ALA A 15 -3.01 6.26 2.77
N GLU A 16 -2.37 6.57 3.90
CA GLU A 16 -2.36 5.70 5.08
C GLU A 16 -3.80 5.42 5.55
N TYR A 17 -4.08 4.16 5.83
CA TYR A 17 -5.33 3.70 6.44
C TYR A 17 -5.21 3.79 7.96
N ASP A 18 -5.88 4.76 8.55
CA ASP A 18 -5.91 4.99 10.00
C ASP A 18 -6.98 4.17 10.75
N GLY A 19 -7.77 3.36 10.02
CA GLY A 19 -8.86 2.57 10.60
C GLY A 19 -10.19 3.32 10.73
N THR A 20 -10.23 4.62 10.40
CA THR A 20 -11.46 5.42 10.38
C THR A 20 -12.00 5.66 8.97
N THR A 21 -11.13 5.52 7.96
CA THR A 21 -11.52 5.59 6.55
C THR A 21 -12.28 4.35 6.11
N ASP A 22 -13.06 4.46 5.03
CA ASP A 22 -13.77 3.31 4.46
C ASP A 22 -12.76 2.27 3.92
N PRO A 23 -12.85 0.99 4.36
CA PRO A 23 -11.91 -0.05 3.95
C PRO A 23 -12.04 -0.43 2.47
N GLN A 24 -13.20 -0.27 1.84
CA GLN A 24 -13.38 -0.52 0.40
C GLN A 24 -12.73 0.56 -0.45
N GLU A 25 -12.83 1.83 -0.01
CA GLU A 25 -12.14 2.94 -0.64
C GLU A 25 -10.62 2.78 -0.55
N HIS A 26 -10.12 2.33 0.61
CA HIS A 26 -8.69 2.02 0.78
C HIS A 26 -8.22 0.93 -0.19
N LEU A 27 -8.95 -0.19 -0.27
CA LEU A 27 -8.64 -1.28 -1.19
C LEU A 27 -8.67 -0.80 -2.65
N SER A 28 -9.67 -0.02 -3.04
CA SER A 28 -9.77 0.52 -4.41
C SER A 28 -8.58 1.41 -4.77
N ARG A 29 -8.13 2.27 -3.83
CA ARG A 29 -6.93 3.10 -4.01
C ARG A 29 -5.67 2.27 -4.11
N PHE A 30 -5.53 1.26 -3.26
CA PHE A 30 -4.41 0.33 -3.29
C PHE A 30 -4.35 -0.44 -4.62
N GLU A 31 -5.46 -1.01 -5.07
CA GLU A 31 -5.54 -1.75 -6.33
C GLU A 31 -5.22 -0.86 -7.53
N ASN A 32 -5.71 0.39 -7.54
CA ASN A 32 -5.40 1.34 -8.60
C ASN A 32 -3.89 1.68 -8.64
N ALA A 33 -3.26 1.87 -7.48
CA ALA A 33 -1.81 2.08 -7.41
C ALA A 33 -1.02 0.84 -7.87
N VAL A 34 -1.45 -0.35 -7.45
CA VAL A 34 -0.88 -1.64 -7.88
C VAL A 34 -0.95 -1.79 -9.41
N LEU A 35 -2.09 -1.45 -10.01
CA LEU A 35 -2.32 -1.49 -11.45
C LEU A 35 -1.45 -0.47 -12.19
N LEU A 36 -1.42 0.77 -11.71
CA LEU A 36 -0.63 1.86 -12.29
C LEU A 36 0.87 1.55 -12.31
N HIS A 37 1.38 1.01 -11.21
CA HIS A 37 2.80 0.69 -11.06
C HIS A 37 3.15 -0.76 -11.43
N ARG A 38 2.16 -1.55 -11.87
CA ARG A 38 2.30 -2.98 -12.26
C ARG A 38 3.05 -3.80 -11.22
N PHE A 39 2.67 -3.66 -9.94
CA PHE A 39 3.32 -4.42 -8.87
C PHE A 39 3.10 -5.92 -9.05
N THR A 40 4.19 -6.69 -8.88
CA THR A 40 4.12 -8.15 -8.76
C THR A 40 3.57 -8.54 -7.39
N ASP A 41 3.03 -9.74 -7.24
CA ASP A 41 2.32 -10.13 -6.02
C ASP A 41 3.21 -10.05 -4.76
N GLY A 42 4.51 -10.34 -4.90
CA GLY A 42 5.47 -10.18 -3.80
C GLY A 42 5.71 -8.71 -3.39
N ILE A 43 5.51 -7.77 -4.30
CA ILE A 43 5.57 -6.32 -4.05
C ILE A 43 4.27 -5.84 -3.43
N LYS A 44 3.12 -6.30 -3.95
CA LYS A 44 1.80 -5.96 -3.40
C LYS A 44 1.74 -6.26 -1.90
N CYS A 45 2.09 -7.47 -1.47
CA CYS A 45 2.06 -7.83 -0.06
C CYS A 45 2.96 -6.94 0.81
N ARG A 46 4.15 -6.56 0.30
CA ARG A 46 5.08 -5.69 1.04
C ARG A 46 4.62 -4.25 1.10
N VAL A 47 3.98 -3.73 0.05
CA VAL A 47 3.47 -2.36 0.04
C VAL A 47 2.18 -2.27 0.84
N PHE A 48 1.30 -3.27 0.79
CA PHE A 48 0.04 -3.29 1.53
C PHE A 48 0.24 -3.11 3.04
N VAL A 49 1.24 -3.77 3.64
CA VAL A 49 1.54 -3.57 5.07
C VAL A 49 2.05 -2.17 5.40
N THR A 50 2.58 -1.45 4.41
CA THR A 50 3.06 -0.05 4.57
C THR A 50 1.96 0.98 4.39
N THR A 51 0.77 0.59 3.93
CA THR A 51 -0.36 1.50 3.74
C THR A 51 -1.25 1.59 4.96
N PHE A 52 -0.97 0.82 6.02
CA PHE A 52 -1.63 0.98 7.31
C PHE A 52 -0.93 2.03 8.15
N ALA A 53 -1.69 2.96 8.71
CA ALA A 53 -1.16 3.86 9.71
C ALA A 53 -0.75 3.06 10.95
N ARG A 54 0.20 3.59 11.73
CA ARG A 54 0.67 2.97 12.97
C ARG A 54 -0.47 2.62 13.95
N ALA A 55 -1.57 3.36 13.89
CA ALA A 55 -2.77 3.13 14.70
C ALA A 55 -3.65 1.96 14.20
N ALA A 56 -3.55 1.59 12.93
CA ALA A 56 -4.30 0.49 12.32
C ALA A 56 -3.49 -0.82 12.24
N GLN A 57 -2.18 -0.79 12.54
CA GLN A 57 -1.31 -1.96 12.59
C GLN A 57 -1.39 -2.76 13.92
N GLN A 58 -2.46 -2.57 14.71
CA GLN A 58 -2.62 -3.17 16.05
C GLN A 58 -2.98 -4.65 16.02
#